data_AF-A0A924DTD3-F1
#
_entry.id   AF-A0A924DTD3-F1
#
_cell.length_a   1.000
_cell.length_b   1.000
_cell.length_c   1.000
_cell.angle_alpha   90.00
_cell.angle_beta   90.00
_cell.angle_gamma   90.00
#
_symmetry.space_group_name_H-M   'P 1'
#
loop_
_entity.id
_entity.type
_entity.pdbx_description
1 polymer ?
#
loop_
_entity_poly.entity_id
_entity_poly.type
_entity_poly.pdbx_seq_one_letter_code
_entity_poly.pdbx_strand_id
1 'polypeptide(L)'
;MKSTILPLILFSSIMNFPKSFADQVPTPTATVYNDQSVYFISSNSVRVRSAPDATGKILGELSLNDKVKIINPAVVYNNNFVEVSIVLTYDPIVKSEKYFISTEYLAPKIVDYKDFIGKYFVVVNVATETIRLYERTCADNSCPNKMVMESEVVVGEDIDHPKDEKGKGRSILGSYRITGWSKFYQDPEGHYPSWYHEGYPDTPAPDAKWSEWLSKKSMPLDAAGKAEGKMRGAFGWFTAFVAPEPYGQWTHGTLGWGSDKDKFIQRVKKPLINIVSDPRSSGCTRNNNEAIAFLRNMIDVGAPIIKIYAKEEILDPTLKNYPNETQEWKYIMTKSRNHAVDREEVLKSLGVSSQDLDAFWEAKRGGGELILDPKSPLNQVIEAGTYVRDVHPDVIAYTPGEKLGKFSRKVGRKGNVYGILDKDMHGTFYVDAGMLEGYAHPGAVLEVSGFSDEMTPPWMQRSNLK
;
A
#
# COMPACT_ATOMS: atom_id res chain seq x y z
N MET A 1 32.66 69.36 41.19
CA MET A 1 32.74 69.03 39.76
C MET A 1 33.22 67.60 39.62
N LYS A 2 32.51 66.80 38.80
CA LYS A 2 32.81 65.44 38.34
C LYS A 2 33.28 64.42 39.40
N SER A 3 32.42 63.46 39.72
CA SER A 3 32.87 62.09 39.94
C SER A 3 31.80 61.08 39.51
N THR A 4 32.07 60.49 38.35
CA THR A 4 32.03 59.05 38.04
C THR A 4 30.79 58.25 38.43
N ILE A 5 30.01 57.93 37.40
CA ILE A 5 28.95 56.92 37.36
C ILE A 5 29.60 55.53 37.24
N LEU A 6 29.20 54.58 38.09
CA LEU A 6 29.34 53.15 37.86
C LEU A 6 27.96 52.48 37.98
N PRO A 7 27.68 51.41 37.21
CA PRO A 7 26.33 50.96 36.95
C PRO A 7 25.77 50.02 38.02
N LEU A 8 24.48 50.18 38.28
CA LEU A 8 23.67 49.32 39.14
C LEU A 8 23.21 48.09 38.32
N ILE A 9 23.81 46.94 38.55
CA ILE A 9 23.33 45.65 38.02
C ILE A 9 22.46 45.01 39.12
N LEU A 10 21.14 45.02 38.89
CA LEU A 10 20.18 44.29 39.70
C LEU A 10 20.23 42.80 39.36
N PHE A 11 20.49 41.99 40.38
CA PHE A 11 20.28 40.55 40.40
C PHE A 11 18.77 40.26 40.33
N SER A 12 18.33 39.55 39.28
CA SER A 12 17.10 38.76 39.33
C SER A 12 17.47 37.28 39.15
N SER A 13 17.29 36.54 40.23
CA SER A 13 17.52 35.11 40.34
C SER A 13 16.40 34.36 39.62
N ILE A 14 16.66 33.84 38.42
CA ILE A 14 15.82 32.80 37.81
C ILE A 14 16.46 31.47 38.17
N MET A 15 15.77 30.69 39.00
CA MET A 15 16.10 29.30 39.29
C MET A 15 16.02 28.51 37.97
N ASN A 16 17.18 28.14 37.41
CA ASN A 16 17.26 27.12 36.38
C ASN A 16 17.09 25.75 37.03
N PHE A 17 15.93 25.15 36.84
CA PHE A 17 15.74 23.72 37.04
C PHE A 17 16.71 22.94 36.14
N PRO A 18 17.33 21.85 36.62
CA PRO A 18 18.13 20.99 35.75
C PRO A 18 17.23 20.45 34.64
N LYS A 19 17.60 20.74 33.38
CA LYS A 19 16.98 20.13 32.21
C LYS A 19 17.01 18.61 32.38
N SER A 20 15.84 18.02 32.22
CA SER A 20 15.62 16.59 32.23
C SER A 20 16.57 15.89 31.25
N PHE A 21 17.04 14.73 31.66
CA PHE A 21 17.62 13.68 30.82
C PHE A 21 16.56 13.15 29.85
N ALA A 22 16.16 13.98 28.88
CA ALA A 22 15.32 13.61 27.76
C ALA A 22 16.18 13.64 26.49
N ASP A 23 16.41 12.44 25.97
CA ASP A 23 16.60 12.13 24.55
C ASP A 23 17.70 12.91 23.81
N GLN A 24 18.94 12.46 24.03
CA GLN A 24 19.88 12.41 22.92
C GLN A 24 19.39 11.33 21.93
N VAL A 25 18.48 11.71 21.04
CA VAL A 25 18.30 10.99 19.78
C VAL A 25 19.65 11.09 19.07
N PRO A 26 20.36 9.98 18.83
CA PRO A 26 21.61 10.05 18.08
C PRO A 26 21.30 10.64 16.71
N THR A 27 21.94 11.78 16.41
CA THR A 27 21.99 12.33 15.07
C THR A 27 22.46 11.21 14.14
N PRO A 28 21.80 10.94 12.99
CA PRO A 28 22.21 9.88 12.09
C PRO A 28 23.67 10.11 11.72
N THR A 29 24.55 9.24 12.21
CA THR A 29 25.95 9.26 11.82
C THR A 29 25.95 8.99 10.32
N ALA A 30 26.57 9.88 9.53
CA ALA A 30 26.64 9.72 8.08
C ALA A 30 27.07 8.29 7.75
N THR A 31 26.24 7.56 7.02
CA THR A 31 26.48 6.17 6.67
C THR A 31 27.83 6.06 5.94
N VAL A 32 28.83 5.47 6.59
CA VAL A 32 30.12 5.18 5.96
C VAL A 32 29.94 3.91 5.14
N TYR A 33 29.91 4.05 3.82
CA TYR A 33 29.84 2.92 2.89
C TYR A 33 31.24 2.31 2.70
N ASN A 34 31.32 0.99 2.50
CA ASN A 34 32.58 0.27 2.28
C ASN A 34 32.70 -0.11 0.80
N ASP A 35 33.87 0.10 0.20
CA ASP A 35 34.19 -0.02 -1.22
C ASP A 35 34.25 -1.47 -1.74
N GLN A 36 34.30 -2.47 -0.86
CA GLN A 36 34.35 -3.89 -1.23
C GLN A 36 33.05 -4.66 -0.98
N SER A 37 32.05 -4.02 -0.38
CA SER A 37 30.82 -4.68 0.05
C SER A 37 29.78 -4.73 -1.08
N VAL A 38 29.23 -5.92 -1.32
CA VAL A 38 27.96 -6.05 -2.04
C VAL A 38 26.86 -5.57 -1.10
N TYR A 39 26.05 -4.63 -1.57
CA TYR A 39 24.83 -4.18 -0.93
C TYR A 39 23.63 -4.84 -1.60
N PHE A 40 22.55 -4.92 -0.84
CA PHE A 40 21.29 -5.51 -1.24
C PHE A 40 20.24 -4.41 -1.31
N ILE A 41 19.37 -4.47 -2.31
CA ILE A 41 18.27 -3.52 -2.39
C ILE A 41 17.23 -3.87 -1.33
N SER A 42 16.82 -2.89 -0.51
CA SER A 42 15.93 -3.10 0.63
C SER A 42 14.44 -2.97 0.30
N SER A 43 14.09 -2.78 -0.97
CA SER A 43 12.72 -2.60 -1.48
C SER A 43 12.59 -3.12 -2.91
N ASN A 44 11.37 -3.43 -3.34
CA ASN A 44 11.04 -3.62 -4.75
C ASN A 44 10.83 -2.27 -5.44
N SER A 45 10.93 -2.28 -6.77
CA SER A 45 10.72 -1.12 -7.64
C SER A 45 11.68 0.06 -7.37
N VAL A 46 12.90 -0.22 -6.93
CA VAL A 46 13.90 0.81 -6.68
C VAL A 46 14.44 1.34 -7.99
N ARG A 47 14.11 2.58 -8.32
CA ARG A 47 14.45 3.17 -9.62
C ARG A 47 15.94 3.38 -9.77
N VAL A 48 16.47 2.80 -10.83
CA VAL A 48 17.82 3.06 -11.32
C VAL A 48 17.77 4.26 -12.25
N ARG A 49 18.62 5.25 -12.03
CA ARG A 49 18.62 6.52 -12.76
C ARG A 49 19.92 6.77 -13.51
N SER A 50 19.84 7.53 -14.59
CA SER A 50 21.00 7.97 -15.36
C SER A 50 21.75 9.14 -14.74
N ALA A 51 21.14 9.84 -13.78
CA ALA A 51 21.71 10.98 -13.07
C ALA A 51 21.31 10.94 -11.57
N PRO A 52 22.11 11.52 -10.66
CA PRO A 52 21.90 11.43 -9.22
C PRO A 52 20.83 12.40 -8.69
N ASP A 53 19.73 12.56 -9.40
CA ASP A 53 18.65 13.46 -8.99
C ASP A 53 17.28 12.89 -9.39
N ALA A 54 16.22 13.52 -8.88
CA ALA A 54 14.85 13.09 -9.14
C ALA A 54 14.43 13.26 -10.62
N THR A 55 15.12 14.12 -11.39
CA THR A 55 14.85 14.40 -12.81
C THR A 55 15.59 13.45 -13.76
N GLY A 56 16.60 12.71 -13.28
CA GLY A 56 17.34 11.74 -14.06
C GLY A 56 16.43 10.67 -14.67
N LYS A 57 16.69 10.34 -15.94
CA LYS A 57 15.95 9.33 -16.70
C LYS A 57 15.99 8.00 -15.94
N ILE A 58 14.82 7.38 -15.79
CA ILE A 58 14.70 6.05 -15.20
C ILE A 58 15.19 5.04 -16.24
N LEU A 59 16.21 4.27 -15.87
CA LEU A 59 16.83 3.23 -16.69
C LEU A 59 16.21 1.86 -16.43
N GLY A 60 15.53 1.69 -15.30
CA GLY A 60 14.86 0.47 -14.91
C GLY A 60 14.61 0.49 -13.41
N GLU A 61 14.22 -0.65 -12.87
CA GLU A 61 13.95 -0.82 -11.44
C GLU A 61 14.70 -2.04 -10.92
N LEU A 62 15.17 -1.97 -9.68
CA LEU A 62 15.73 -3.11 -8.96
C LEU A 62 14.71 -3.64 -7.96
N SER A 63 14.71 -4.95 -7.82
CA SER A 63 13.90 -5.67 -6.87
C SER A 63 14.64 -5.86 -5.54
N LEU A 64 13.89 -6.20 -4.49
CA LEU A 64 14.41 -6.58 -3.19
C LEU A 64 15.53 -7.62 -3.33
N ASN A 65 16.60 -7.42 -2.58
CA ASN A 65 17.75 -8.30 -2.49
C ASN A 65 18.51 -8.46 -3.81
N ASP A 66 18.16 -7.68 -4.86
CA ASP A 66 19.07 -7.44 -5.96
C ASP A 66 20.38 -6.88 -5.42
N LYS A 67 21.47 -7.25 -6.08
CA LYS A 67 22.82 -6.98 -5.59
C LYS A 67 23.38 -5.81 -6.35
N VAL A 68 23.90 -4.84 -5.61
CA VAL A 68 24.63 -3.71 -6.16
C VAL A 68 25.95 -3.53 -5.44
N LYS A 69 26.92 -2.91 -6.10
CA LYS A 69 28.16 -2.43 -5.47
C LYS A 69 28.23 -0.94 -5.65
N ILE A 70 28.52 -0.23 -4.57
CA ILE A 70 28.73 1.22 -4.63
C ILE A 70 30.07 1.48 -5.30
N ILE A 71 30.08 2.28 -6.36
CA ILE A 71 31.30 2.57 -7.14
C ILE A 71 32.26 3.47 -6.35
N ASN A 72 31.72 4.48 -5.67
CA ASN A 72 32.50 5.38 -4.84
C ASN A 72 31.76 5.68 -3.52
N PRO A 73 32.08 4.97 -2.42
CA PRO A 73 31.38 5.14 -1.16
C PRO A 73 31.62 6.48 -0.47
N ALA A 74 32.68 7.20 -0.86
CA ALA A 74 32.99 8.52 -0.32
C ALA A 74 32.14 9.65 -0.93
N VAL A 75 31.37 9.35 -1.98
CA VAL A 75 30.58 10.35 -2.72
C VAL A 75 29.10 10.01 -2.64
N VAL A 76 28.37 10.80 -1.86
CA VAL A 76 26.91 10.84 -1.89
C VAL A 76 26.49 12.08 -2.67
N TYR A 77 25.89 11.86 -3.83
CA TYR A 77 25.42 12.92 -4.72
C TYR A 77 24.08 13.45 -4.23
N ASN A 78 23.93 14.78 -4.25
CA ASN A 78 22.68 15.46 -3.85
C ASN A 78 22.13 14.96 -2.49
N ASN A 79 23.04 14.61 -1.57
CA ASN A 79 22.81 14.06 -0.23
C ASN A 79 22.03 12.73 -0.14
N ASN A 80 21.51 12.20 -1.25
CA ASN A 80 20.61 11.05 -1.23
C ASN A 80 20.95 9.97 -2.25
N PHE A 81 21.89 10.18 -3.18
CA PHE A 81 22.17 9.22 -4.26
C PHE A 81 23.61 8.72 -4.23
N VAL A 82 23.79 7.47 -4.63
CA VAL A 82 25.12 6.89 -4.87
C VAL A 82 25.19 6.26 -6.25
N GLU A 83 26.38 6.30 -6.84
CA GLU A 83 26.67 5.58 -8.07
C GLU A 83 26.89 4.10 -7.75
N VAL A 84 26.24 3.22 -8.51
CA VAL A 84 26.30 1.78 -8.31
C VAL A 84 26.64 1.02 -9.59
N SER A 85 27.27 -0.14 -9.42
CA SER A 85 27.23 -1.21 -10.41
C SER A 85 26.19 -2.24 -9.98
N ILE A 86 25.35 -2.66 -10.93
CA ILE A 86 24.36 -3.71 -10.71
C ILE A 86 25.07 -5.04 -10.88
N VAL A 87 25.13 -5.82 -9.81
CA VAL A 87 25.82 -7.12 -9.75
C VAL A 87 24.88 -8.26 -10.10
N LEU A 88 23.66 -8.21 -9.57
CA LEU A 88 22.61 -9.20 -9.86
C LEU A 88 21.27 -8.49 -9.83
N THR A 89 20.53 -8.65 -10.92
CA THR A 89 19.11 -8.32 -11.03
C THR A 89 18.49 -9.27 -12.04
N TYR A 90 17.21 -9.54 -11.86
CA TYR A 90 16.41 -10.30 -12.84
C TYR A 90 15.51 -9.39 -13.67
N ASP A 91 15.41 -8.11 -13.30
CA ASP A 91 14.62 -7.11 -14.00
C ASP A 91 15.41 -6.50 -15.17
N PRO A 92 14.74 -6.15 -16.29
CA PRO A 92 15.42 -5.53 -17.41
C PRO A 92 15.85 -4.09 -17.06
N ILE A 93 17.14 -3.80 -17.21
CA ILE A 93 17.72 -2.46 -17.04
C ILE A 93 18.27 -1.96 -18.38
N VAL A 94 17.86 -0.75 -18.77
CA VAL A 94 18.42 -0.02 -19.92
C VAL A 94 19.90 0.25 -19.67
N LYS A 95 20.74 -0.23 -20.59
CA LYS A 95 22.19 -0.09 -20.50
C LYS A 95 22.60 1.40 -20.45
N SER A 96 23.42 1.75 -19.48
CA SER A 96 23.99 3.08 -19.26
C SER A 96 25.44 2.95 -18.78
N GLU A 97 26.23 4.00 -18.96
CA GLU A 97 27.59 4.08 -18.39
C GLU A 97 27.54 4.18 -16.86
N LYS A 98 26.49 4.84 -16.34
CA LYS A 98 26.31 5.09 -14.91
C LYS A 98 24.89 4.78 -14.46
N TYR A 99 24.80 4.29 -13.23
CA TYR A 99 23.55 3.99 -12.56
C TYR A 99 23.57 4.64 -11.18
N PHE A 100 22.49 5.34 -10.85
CA PHE A 100 22.30 5.98 -9.55
C PHE A 100 21.04 5.46 -8.88
N ILE A 101 21.13 5.20 -7.58
CA ILE A 101 19.99 4.83 -6.73
C ILE A 101 20.03 5.62 -5.42
N SER A 102 18.88 5.71 -4.75
CA SER A 102 18.78 6.36 -3.44
C SER A 102 19.47 5.53 -2.37
N THR A 103 20.21 6.19 -1.48
CA THR A 103 20.95 5.57 -0.37
C THR A 103 20.05 4.86 0.64
N GLU A 104 18.80 5.30 0.76
CA GLU A 104 17.81 4.72 1.67
C GLU A 104 17.44 3.26 1.31
N TYR A 105 17.67 2.87 0.06
CA TYR A 105 17.34 1.54 -0.44
C TYR A 105 18.51 0.56 -0.38
N LEU A 106 19.63 0.93 0.25
CA LEU A 106 20.81 0.09 0.38
C LEU A 106 20.86 -0.60 1.74
N ALA A 107 20.85 -1.92 1.74
CA ALA A 107 21.08 -2.75 2.90
C ALA A 107 22.46 -3.43 2.82
N PRO A 108 23.24 -3.46 3.93
CA PRO A 108 24.55 -4.12 3.95
C PRO A 108 24.46 -5.66 3.97
N LYS A 109 23.25 -6.21 4.17
CA LYS A 109 22.94 -7.63 4.20
C LYS A 109 21.61 -7.87 3.49
N ILE A 110 21.34 -9.13 3.13
CA ILE A 110 20.03 -9.56 2.66
C ILE A 110 18.99 -9.08 3.68
N VAL A 111 17.96 -8.41 3.17
CA VAL A 111 16.80 -8.04 3.96
C VAL A 111 15.91 -9.26 4.05
N ASP A 112 15.86 -9.86 5.25
CA ASP A 112 14.86 -10.83 5.62
C ASP A 112 13.67 -10.09 6.21
N TYR A 113 12.55 -10.06 5.48
CA TYR A 113 11.34 -9.38 5.94
C TYR A 113 10.59 -10.17 7.03
N LYS A 114 11.07 -11.35 7.45
CA LYS A 114 10.48 -12.07 8.57
C LYS A 114 10.56 -11.27 9.88
N ASP A 115 11.64 -10.52 10.07
CA ASP A 115 11.85 -9.64 11.22
C ASP A 115 11.05 -8.32 11.08
N PHE A 116 9.76 -8.38 11.42
CA PHE A 116 8.89 -7.20 11.43
C PHE A 116 9.03 -6.39 12.71
N ILE A 117 9.62 -5.19 12.61
CA ILE A 117 9.78 -4.24 13.73
C ILE A 117 8.73 -3.11 13.75
N GLY A 118 7.89 -3.02 12.73
CA GLY A 118 6.83 -2.02 12.67
C GLY A 118 5.66 -2.34 13.62
N LYS A 119 4.73 -1.40 13.71
CA LYS A 119 3.51 -1.58 14.50
C LYS A 119 2.28 -1.95 13.67
N TYR A 120 2.28 -1.70 12.37
CA TYR A 120 1.11 -1.96 11.52
C TYR A 120 1.21 -3.23 10.68
N PHE A 121 0.14 -4.02 10.66
CA PHE A 121 0.02 -5.20 9.81
C PHE A 121 -1.37 -5.30 9.20
N VAL A 122 -1.47 -6.01 8.09
CA VAL A 122 -2.71 -6.18 7.34
C VAL A 122 -3.17 -7.63 7.40
N VAL A 123 -4.47 -7.81 7.61
CA VAL A 123 -5.12 -9.12 7.48
C VAL A 123 -6.15 -9.04 6.38
N VAL A 124 -6.07 -9.96 5.42
CA VAL A 124 -7.11 -10.18 4.42
C VAL A 124 -7.82 -11.47 4.80
N ASN A 125 -9.05 -11.37 5.30
CA ASN A 125 -9.89 -12.55 5.46
C ASN A 125 -10.60 -12.81 4.12
N VAL A 126 -10.05 -13.77 3.38
CA VAL A 126 -10.52 -14.14 2.04
C VAL A 126 -11.94 -14.67 2.11
N ALA A 127 -12.31 -15.37 3.18
CA ALA A 127 -13.65 -15.94 3.36
C ALA A 127 -14.75 -14.87 3.32
N THR A 128 -14.47 -13.68 3.88
CA THR A 128 -15.42 -12.58 4.06
C THR A 128 -15.19 -11.44 3.07
N GLU A 129 -14.18 -11.58 2.20
CA GLU A 129 -13.73 -10.54 1.27
C GLU A 129 -13.45 -9.20 1.98
N THR A 130 -12.70 -9.27 3.08
CA THR A 130 -12.41 -8.10 3.94
C THR A 130 -10.91 -7.90 4.10
N ILE A 131 -10.45 -6.67 3.99
CA ILE A 131 -9.12 -6.26 4.40
C ILE A 131 -9.20 -5.40 5.66
N ARG A 132 -8.31 -5.66 6.61
CA ARG A 132 -8.22 -4.92 7.87
C ARG A 132 -6.79 -4.52 8.17
N LEU A 133 -6.61 -3.27 8.59
CA LEU A 133 -5.34 -2.76 9.09
C LEU A 133 -5.37 -2.80 10.62
N TYR A 134 -4.32 -3.34 11.23
CA TYR A 134 -4.18 -3.42 12.68
C TYR A 134 -2.91 -2.73 13.15
N GLU A 135 -3.00 -2.12 14.33
CA GLU A 135 -1.87 -1.64 15.12
C GLU A 135 -1.57 -2.61 16.25
N ARG A 136 -0.31 -3.05 16.35
CA ARG A 136 0.22 -3.77 17.50
C ARG A 136 0.37 -2.80 18.66
N THR A 137 -0.64 -2.76 19.53
CA THR A 137 -0.66 -1.88 20.71
C THR A 137 0.48 -2.20 21.67
N CYS A 138 0.80 -3.48 21.87
CA CYS A 138 1.90 -3.95 22.72
C CYS A 138 2.83 -4.89 21.94
N ALA A 139 4.11 -4.54 21.83
CA ALA A 139 5.10 -5.34 21.09
C ALA A 139 5.35 -6.72 21.74
N ASP A 140 5.11 -6.85 23.04
CA ASP A 140 5.34 -8.06 23.83
C ASP A 140 4.08 -8.94 23.99
N ASN A 141 3.01 -8.62 23.26
CA ASN A 141 1.71 -9.28 23.31
C ASN A 141 1.04 -9.25 24.69
N SER A 142 1.30 -8.23 25.51
CA SER A 142 0.58 -8.00 26.78
C SER A 142 -0.83 -7.41 26.59
N CYS A 143 -1.20 -7.04 25.37
CA CYS A 143 -2.51 -6.53 25.06
C CYS A 143 -2.95 -6.90 23.62
N PRO A 144 -4.27 -6.93 23.34
CA PRO A 144 -4.78 -7.14 21.98
C PRO A 144 -4.31 -6.07 20.99
N ASN A 145 -4.25 -6.43 19.71
CA ASN A 145 -4.04 -5.43 18.66
C ASN A 145 -5.30 -4.57 18.49
N LYS A 146 -5.15 -3.40 17.88
CA LYS A 146 -6.26 -2.49 17.61
C LYS A 146 -6.50 -2.36 16.12
N MET A 147 -7.73 -2.57 15.66
CA MET A 147 -8.13 -2.29 14.29
C MET A 147 -8.08 -0.78 14.02
N VAL A 148 -7.48 -0.41 12.90
CA VAL A 148 -7.31 0.97 12.44
C VAL A 148 -8.28 1.29 11.31
N MET A 149 -8.54 0.29 10.45
CA MET A 149 -9.58 0.37 9.44
C MET A 149 -10.04 -1.02 9.00
N GLU A 150 -11.26 -1.11 8.48
CA GLU A 150 -11.70 -2.20 7.61
C GLU A 150 -12.26 -1.70 6.27
N SER A 151 -12.17 -2.54 5.24
CA SER A 151 -12.73 -2.24 3.93
C SER A 151 -13.09 -3.53 3.19
N GLU A 152 -14.14 -3.43 2.39
CA GLU A 152 -14.53 -4.51 1.47
C GLU A 152 -13.56 -4.59 0.29
N VAL A 153 -13.17 -5.81 -0.06
CA VAL A 153 -12.29 -6.09 -1.20
C VAL A 153 -12.94 -7.05 -2.19
N VAL A 154 -12.34 -7.18 -3.37
CA VAL A 154 -12.58 -8.31 -4.27
C VAL A 154 -11.36 -9.22 -4.21
N VAL A 155 -11.61 -10.51 -3.98
CA VAL A 155 -10.58 -11.55 -4.00
C VAL A 155 -10.60 -12.33 -5.31
N GLY A 156 -9.64 -13.25 -5.47
CA GLY A 156 -9.50 -14.10 -6.64
C GLY A 156 -10.76 -14.91 -6.95
N GLU A 157 -10.83 -15.42 -8.17
CA GLU A 157 -11.99 -16.18 -8.61
C GLU A 157 -12.07 -17.58 -8.02
N ASP A 158 -13.28 -18.02 -7.75
CA ASP A 158 -13.56 -19.44 -7.48
C ASP A 158 -13.44 -20.29 -8.76
N ILE A 159 -12.25 -20.37 -9.33
CA ILE A 159 -11.91 -21.20 -10.49
C ILE A 159 -10.70 -22.05 -10.12
N ASP A 160 -10.84 -23.35 -10.31
CA ASP A 160 -9.74 -24.30 -10.23
C ASP A 160 -8.95 -24.24 -11.54
N HIS A 161 -7.68 -23.87 -11.45
CA HIS A 161 -6.74 -23.93 -12.57
C HIS A 161 -5.85 -25.18 -12.45
N PRO A 162 -5.26 -25.65 -13.56
CA PRO A 162 -4.21 -26.67 -13.53
C PRO A 162 -3.07 -26.28 -12.57
N LYS A 163 -2.40 -27.27 -11.96
CA LYS A 163 -1.36 -27.04 -10.94
C LYS A 163 -0.17 -26.20 -11.44
N ASP A 164 0.13 -26.27 -12.73
CA ASP A 164 1.16 -25.48 -13.42
C ASP A 164 0.74 -24.02 -13.63
N GLU A 165 -0.52 -23.68 -13.39
CA GLU A 165 -1.06 -22.32 -13.40
C GLU A 165 -1.34 -21.78 -11.99
N LYS A 166 -0.57 -22.23 -10.98
CA LYS A 166 -0.68 -21.77 -9.59
C LYS A 166 -0.77 -20.24 -9.51
N GLY A 167 -1.73 -19.74 -8.74
CA GLY A 167 -2.01 -18.29 -8.62
C GLY A 167 -2.96 -17.72 -9.67
N LYS A 168 -3.34 -18.47 -10.71
CA LYS A 168 -4.48 -18.11 -11.57
C LYS A 168 -5.75 -18.68 -10.92
N GLY A 169 -6.69 -17.83 -10.52
CA GLY A 169 -7.94 -18.25 -9.88
C GLY A 169 -8.07 -17.75 -8.44
N ARG A 170 -8.26 -18.68 -7.49
CA ARG A 170 -8.53 -18.37 -6.08
C ARG A 170 -7.33 -17.64 -5.46
N SER A 171 -7.59 -16.72 -4.55
CA SER A 171 -6.53 -16.13 -3.73
C SER A 171 -5.83 -17.20 -2.91
N ILE A 172 -4.50 -17.23 -3.00
CA ILE A 172 -3.64 -18.13 -2.22
C ILE A 172 -3.47 -17.54 -0.83
N LEU A 173 -3.66 -18.38 0.18
CA LEU A 173 -3.50 -18.00 1.59
C LEU A 173 -2.01 -17.94 1.97
N GLY A 174 -1.70 -17.35 3.13
CA GLY A 174 -0.34 -17.37 3.66
C GLY A 174 0.08 -16.10 4.39
N SER A 175 1.29 -16.15 4.96
CA SER A 175 1.97 -14.99 5.51
C SER A 175 2.93 -14.39 4.48
N TYR A 176 2.72 -13.12 4.13
CA TYR A 176 3.57 -12.39 3.21
C TYR A 176 4.09 -11.11 3.85
N ARG A 177 5.03 -10.46 3.17
CA ARG A 177 5.55 -9.14 3.51
C ARG A 177 5.44 -8.24 2.29
N ILE A 178 5.06 -7.00 2.52
CA ILE A 178 5.09 -5.98 1.48
C ILE A 178 6.55 -5.75 1.11
N THR A 179 6.84 -5.84 -0.17
CA THR A 179 8.20 -5.74 -0.68
C THR A 179 8.39 -4.45 -1.45
N GLY A 180 7.32 -3.87 -1.99
CA GLY A 180 7.35 -2.56 -2.62
C GLY A 180 5.96 -2.03 -2.89
N TRP A 181 5.94 -0.75 -3.23
CA TRP A 181 4.75 -0.04 -3.63
C TRP A 181 4.99 0.63 -4.97
N SER A 182 3.99 0.59 -5.84
CA SER A 182 4.00 1.38 -7.08
C SER A 182 2.73 2.22 -7.15
N LYS A 183 2.93 3.50 -7.46
CA LYS A 183 1.88 4.47 -7.72
C LYS A 183 1.56 4.48 -9.21
N PHE A 184 0.28 4.34 -9.55
CA PHE A 184 -0.21 4.21 -10.93
C PHE A 184 0.51 3.10 -11.70
N TYR A 185 0.58 1.92 -11.09
CA TYR A 185 1.19 0.76 -11.70
C TYR A 185 0.55 0.40 -13.06
N GLN A 186 1.38 -0.09 -13.97
CA GLN A 186 1.03 -0.62 -15.28
C GLN A 186 1.75 -1.95 -15.46
N ASP A 187 1.07 -2.93 -16.03
CA ASP A 187 1.69 -4.22 -16.34
C ASP A 187 2.78 -4.06 -17.42
N PRO A 188 3.84 -4.88 -17.39
CA PRO A 188 4.95 -4.78 -18.35
C PRO A 188 4.50 -4.91 -19.81
N GLU A 189 3.45 -5.69 -20.07
CA GLU A 189 2.89 -5.92 -21.40
C GLU A 189 1.96 -4.80 -21.88
N GLY A 190 1.64 -3.82 -21.01
CA GLY A 190 0.77 -2.69 -21.36
C GLY A 190 -0.70 -3.05 -21.60
N HIS A 191 -1.15 -4.25 -21.22
CA HIS A 191 -2.55 -4.64 -21.33
C HIS A 191 -3.46 -3.78 -20.44
N TYR A 192 -2.93 -3.31 -19.32
CA TYR A 192 -3.61 -2.53 -18.30
C TYR A 192 -2.85 -1.22 -18.09
N PRO A 193 -3.06 -0.23 -18.98
CA PRO A 193 -2.41 1.06 -18.86
C PRO A 193 -2.65 1.69 -17.48
N SER A 194 -1.62 2.34 -16.96
CA SER A 194 -1.63 3.01 -15.65
C SER A 194 -2.83 3.94 -15.48
N TRP A 195 -3.35 4.09 -14.25
CA TRP A 195 -4.48 5.01 -14.01
C TRP A 195 -4.13 6.43 -14.48
N TYR A 196 -2.99 6.96 -14.06
CA TYR A 196 -2.44 8.22 -14.54
C TYR A 196 -1.01 8.04 -15.05
N HIS A 197 -0.73 8.65 -16.20
CA HIS A 197 0.61 8.85 -16.73
C HIS A 197 0.62 10.12 -17.58
N GLU A 198 1.72 10.86 -17.54
CA GLU A 198 1.88 12.06 -18.36
C GLU A 198 1.88 11.69 -19.86
N GLY A 199 1.15 12.47 -20.65
CA GLY A 199 0.99 12.23 -22.09
C GLY A 199 -0.02 11.15 -22.47
N TYR A 200 -0.61 10.45 -21.51
CA TYR A 200 -1.77 9.59 -21.80
C TYR A 200 -3.03 10.46 -21.94
N PRO A 201 -4.08 9.96 -22.63
CA PRO A 201 -5.37 10.63 -22.60
C PRO A 201 -5.89 10.80 -21.18
N ASP A 202 -6.69 11.83 -20.99
CA ASP A 202 -7.36 12.10 -19.72
C ASP A 202 -8.13 10.87 -19.25
N THR A 203 -8.04 10.60 -17.96
CA THR A 203 -8.85 9.57 -17.32
C THR A 203 -10.34 9.92 -17.47
N PRO A 204 -11.23 8.92 -17.63
CA PRO A 204 -12.68 9.16 -17.59
C PRO A 204 -13.06 10.01 -16.38
N ALA A 205 -14.09 10.85 -16.50
CA ALA A 205 -14.51 11.76 -15.44
C ALA A 205 -14.89 11.01 -14.13
N PRO A 206 -14.88 11.69 -12.98
CA PRO A 206 -15.55 11.19 -11.77
C PRO A 206 -16.97 10.76 -12.11
N ASP A 207 -17.46 9.65 -11.54
CA ASP A 207 -18.76 9.05 -11.83
C ASP A 207 -18.91 8.26 -13.15
N ALA A 208 -17.89 8.26 -14.00
CA ALA A 208 -17.92 7.57 -15.29
C ALA A 208 -18.33 6.10 -15.19
N LYS A 209 -18.96 5.58 -16.25
CA LYS A 209 -19.39 4.19 -16.33
C LYS A 209 -18.18 3.29 -16.56
N TRP A 210 -18.26 2.04 -16.10
CA TRP A 210 -17.22 1.01 -16.31
C TRP A 210 -16.77 0.89 -17.77
N SER A 211 -17.70 0.98 -18.72
CA SER A 211 -17.41 0.90 -20.15
C SER A 211 -16.51 2.03 -20.67
N GLU A 212 -16.49 3.18 -20.01
CA GLU A 212 -15.64 4.31 -20.39
C GLU A 212 -14.18 4.02 -20.05
N TRP A 213 -13.92 3.31 -18.95
CA TRP A 213 -12.58 2.83 -18.58
C TRP A 213 -12.04 1.70 -19.49
N LEU A 214 -12.92 1.06 -20.26
CA LEU A 214 -12.58 0.08 -21.31
C LEU A 214 -12.51 0.72 -22.71
N SER A 215 -12.86 2.00 -22.83
CA SER A 215 -12.95 2.67 -24.13
C SER A 215 -11.57 2.93 -24.71
N LYS A 216 -11.41 2.70 -26.02
CA LYS A 216 -10.21 3.08 -26.77
C LYS A 216 -9.85 4.56 -26.64
N LYS A 217 -10.82 5.44 -26.35
CA LYS A 217 -10.59 6.88 -26.15
C LYS A 217 -9.79 7.19 -24.87
N SER A 218 -9.82 6.27 -23.91
CA SER A 218 -9.13 6.41 -22.61
C SER A 218 -7.80 5.64 -22.55
N MET A 219 -7.44 4.98 -23.65
CA MET A 219 -6.22 4.19 -23.77
C MET A 219 -5.08 5.03 -24.37
N PRO A 220 -3.82 4.83 -23.94
CA PRO A 220 -2.67 5.42 -24.62
C PRO A 220 -2.60 4.98 -26.09
N LEU A 221 -1.90 5.78 -26.90
CA LEU A 221 -1.61 5.43 -28.28
C LEU A 221 -0.26 4.72 -28.37
N ASP A 222 -0.20 3.67 -29.18
CA ASP A 222 1.04 3.01 -29.57
C ASP A 222 1.86 3.89 -30.53
N ALA A 223 3.04 3.40 -30.93
CA ALA A 223 3.93 4.10 -31.86
C ALA A 223 3.31 4.35 -33.25
N ALA A 224 2.26 3.61 -33.63
CA ALA A 224 1.51 3.79 -34.87
C ALA A 224 0.28 4.71 -34.71
N GLY A 225 0.09 5.29 -33.52
CA GLY A 225 -1.04 6.17 -33.21
C GLY A 225 -2.35 5.44 -32.93
N LYS A 226 -2.31 4.13 -32.66
CA LYS A 226 -3.49 3.31 -32.37
C LYS A 226 -3.63 3.09 -30.86
N ALA A 227 -4.87 3.17 -30.37
CA ALA A 227 -5.18 2.90 -28.97
C ALA A 227 -4.75 1.47 -28.54
N GLU A 228 -3.96 1.39 -27.47
CA GLU A 228 -3.39 0.17 -26.91
C GLU A 228 -3.82 -0.05 -25.46
N GLY A 229 -4.15 -1.30 -25.11
CA GLY A 229 -4.62 -1.68 -23.78
C GLY A 229 -6.07 -2.18 -23.76
N LYS A 230 -6.44 -2.81 -22.65
CA LYS A 230 -7.74 -3.44 -22.40
C LYS A 230 -8.58 -2.65 -21.39
N MET A 231 -7.94 -2.12 -20.35
CA MET A 231 -8.61 -1.41 -19.26
C MET A 231 -7.67 -0.39 -18.61
N ARG A 232 -8.05 0.89 -18.63
CA ARG A 232 -7.28 1.97 -18.03
C ARG A 232 -7.40 1.90 -16.51
N GLY A 233 -6.27 1.98 -15.81
CA GLY A 233 -6.25 2.06 -14.35
C GLY A 233 -6.72 0.80 -13.63
N ALA A 234 -6.55 -0.38 -14.21
CA ALA A 234 -6.97 -1.65 -13.59
C ALA A 234 -6.40 -1.87 -12.16
N PHE A 235 -5.20 -1.35 -11.93
CA PHE A 235 -4.48 -1.42 -10.66
C PHE A 235 -4.68 -0.19 -9.75
N GLY A 236 -5.49 0.78 -10.21
CA GLY A 236 -5.85 1.97 -9.45
C GLY A 236 -4.68 2.88 -9.08
N TRP A 237 -4.79 3.50 -7.91
CA TRP A 237 -3.80 4.48 -7.44
C TRP A 237 -2.50 3.86 -6.94
N PHE A 238 -2.59 2.75 -6.21
CA PHE A 238 -1.43 2.08 -5.64
C PHE A 238 -1.53 0.57 -5.79
N THR A 239 -0.37 -0.06 -5.90
CA THR A 239 -0.18 -1.52 -5.90
C THR A 239 0.93 -1.87 -4.92
N ALA A 240 0.62 -2.74 -3.96
CA ALA A 240 1.58 -3.38 -3.08
C ALA A 240 2.00 -4.74 -3.64
N PHE A 241 3.30 -4.90 -3.83
CA PHE A 241 3.92 -6.19 -4.15
C PHE A 241 4.24 -6.94 -2.87
N VAL A 242 4.09 -8.26 -2.90
CA VAL A 242 4.28 -9.10 -1.72
C VAL A 242 5.23 -10.26 -2.03
N ALA A 243 5.89 -10.77 -0.99
CA ALA A 243 6.78 -11.92 -1.07
C ALA A 243 6.79 -12.67 0.28
N PRO A 244 7.33 -13.91 0.35
CA PRO A 244 7.85 -14.71 -0.75
C PRO A 244 6.73 -15.33 -1.61
N GLU A 245 7.11 -15.80 -2.80
CA GLU A 245 6.26 -16.59 -3.70
C GLU A 245 4.82 -16.06 -3.87
N PRO A 246 4.64 -14.82 -4.35
CA PRO A 246 3.30 -14.23 -4.49
C PRO A 246 2.45 -14.91 -5.58
N TYR A 247 3.08 -15.64 -6.52
CA TYR A 247 2.44 -16.19 -7.72
C TYR A 247 1.60 -15.15 -8.48
N GLY A 248 2.14 -13.93 -8.63
CA GLY A 248 1.46 -12.83 -9.32
C GLY A 248 0.33 -12.16 -8.53
N GLN A 249 0.11 -12.54 -7.26
CA GLN A 249 -0.93 -11.91 -6.44
C GLN A 249 -0.43 -10.64 -5.77
N TRP A 250 -1.10 -9.53 -6.04
CA TRP A 250 -0.80 -8.24 -5.45
C TRP A 250 -2.01 -7.69 -4.70
N THR A 251 -1.79 -6.67 -3.88
CA THR A 251 -2.87 -5.90 -3.25
C THR A 251 -2.91 -4.52 -3.89
N HIS A 252 -3.99 -4.18 -4.58
CA HIS A 252 -4.02 -2.99 -5.43
C HIS A 252 -5.35 -2.25 -5.36
N GLY A 253 -5.38 -1.02 -5.89
CA GLY A 253 -6.58 -0.21 -6.05
C GLY A 253 -7.47 -0.68 -7.20
N THR A 254 -8.37 0.18 -7.67
CA THR A 254 -9.26 -0.12 -8.79
C THR A 254 -9.33 1.08 -9.73
N LEU A 255 -9.91 0.92 -10.91
CA LEU A 255 -10.29 2.07 -11.74
C LEU A 255 -11.27 2.99 -11.00
N GLY A 256 -11.37 4.25 -11.40
CA GLY A 256 -12.23 5.25 -10.75
C GLY A 256 -11.47 6.33 -9.97
N TRP A 257 -12.21 7.35 -9.55
CA TRP A 257 -11.71 8.42 -8.67
C TRP A 257 -12.00 8.09 -7.21
N GLY A 258 -11.46 8.87 -6.27
CA GLY A 258 -11.77 8.68 -4.86
C GLY A 258 -13.24 8.92 -4.56
N SER A 259 -13.85 9.88 -5.27
CA SER A 259 -15.29 10.12 -5.22
C SER A 259 -16.17 8.96 -5.69
N ASP A 260 -15.64 7.99 -6.46
CA ASP A 260 -16.39 6.79 -6.86
C ASP A 260 -16.54 5.78 -5.71
N LYS A 261 -15.76 5.91 -4.62
CA LYS A 261 -15.83 5.05 -3.42
C LYS A 261 -15.81 3.56 -3.80
N ASP A 262 -16.72 2.76 -3.24
CA ASP A 262 -16.82 1.32 -3.50
C ASP A 262 -17.61 0.94 -4.76
N LYS A 263 -18.05 1.92 -5.57
CA LYS A 263 -18.88 1.68 -6.76
C LYS A 263 -18.33 0.57 -7.64
N PHE A 264 -17.02 0.55 -7.85
CA PHE A 264 -16.34 -0.42 -8.71
C PHE A 264 -16.03 -1.76 -8.04
N ILE A 265 -15.87 -1.77 -6.72
CA ILE A 265 -15.77 -3.00 -5.91
C ILE A 265 -17.13 -3.72 -5.93
N GLN A 266 -18.21 -3.00 -5.61
CA GLN A 266 -19.56 -3.54 -5.59
C GLN A 266 -20.04 -3.98 -6.97
N ARG A 267 -19.60 -3.30 -8.04
CA ARG A 267 -19.97 -3.67 -9.41
C ARG A 267 -19.51 -5.08 -9.79
N VAL A 268 -18.32 -5.50 -9.33
CA VAL A 268 -17.74 -6.84 -9.61
C VAL A 268 -18.45 -7.96 -8.81
N LYS A 269 -19.31 -7.59 -7.86
CA LYS A 269 -20.13 -8.52 -7.07
C LYS A 269 -21.58 -8.63 -7.55
N LYS A 270 -21.93 -7.97 -8.67
CA LYS A 270 -23.25 -8.07 -9.29
C LYS A 270 -23.32 -9.23 -10.31
N PRO A 271 -24.44 -9.98 -10.36
CA PRO A 271 -24.54 -11.23 -11.13
C PRO A 271 -24.43 -11.09 -12.65
N LEU A 272 -24.67 -9.91 -13.23
CA LEU A 272 -24.71 -9.68 -14.69
C LEU A 272 -23.40 -9.21 -15.34
N ILE A 273 -22.32 -9.00 -14.57
CA ILE A 273 -21.11 -8.31 -15.09
C ILE A 273 -19.95 -9.27 -15.42
N ASN A 274 -20.04 -10.54 -15.01
CA ASN A 274 -19.00 -11.56 -15.28
C ASN A 274 -19.00 -12.13 -16.72
N ILE A 275 -19.64 -11.48 -17.70
CA ILE A 275 -19.83 -12.04 -19.06
C ILE A 275 -19.04 -11.28 -20.14
N VAL A 276 -18.46 -10.12 -19.82
CA VAL A 276 -17.66 -9.34 -20.79
C VAL A 276 -16.38 -8.87 -20.10
N SER A 277 -15.28 -9.62 -20.30
CA SER A 277 -13.97 -9.54 -19.62
C SER A 277 -14.03 -9.83 -18.11
N ASP A 278 -13.59 -11.03 -17.70
CA ASP A 278 -13.71 -11.47 -16.30
C ASP A 278 -12.93 -10.51 -15.38
N PRO A 279 -13.62 -9.69 -14.57
CA PRO A 279 -13.00 -8.58 -13.88
C PRO A 279 -12.39 -9.01 -12.55
N ARG A 280 -12.54 -10.26 -12.11
CA ARG A 280 -11.91 -10.74 -10.87
C ARG A 280 -10.50 -11.22 -11.19
N SER A 281 -9.55 -10.75 -10.38
CA SER A 281 -8.12 -10.94 -10.61
C SER A 281 -7.70 -12.42 -10.54
N SER A 282 -6.59 -12.75 -11.18
CA SER A 282 -5.81 -13.97 -10.95
C SER A 282 -5.23 -13.98 -9.53
N GLY A 283 -6.08 -14.18 -8.51
CA GLY A 283 -5.69 -14.30 -7.10
C GLY A 283 -5.42 -12.99 -6.33
N CYS A 284 -5.27 -11.83 -6.98
CA CYS A 284 -5.01 -10.55 -6.31
C CYS A 284 -6.12 -10.11 -5.32
N THR A 285 -5.82 -9.06 -4.55
CA THR A 285 -6.75 -8.39 -3.64
C THR A 285 -6.99 -6.96 -4.14
N ARG A 286 -8.20 -6.70 -4.65
CA ARG A 286 -8.58 -5.38 -5.18
C ARG A 286 -9.36 -4.56 -4.16
N ASN A 287 -8.98 -3.31 -4.00
CA ASN A 287 -9.52 -2.34 -3.05
C ASN A 287 -10.10 -1.14 -3.80
N ASN A 288 -10.97 -0.37 -3.15
CA ASN A 288 -11.23 0.99 -3.61
C ASN A 288 -9.94 1.84 -3.50
N ASN A 289 -9.90 2.94 -4.25
CA ASN A 289 -8.68 3.74 -4.39
C ASN A 289 -8.28 4.50 -3.13
N GLU A 290 -9.25 4.96 -2.33
CA GLU A 290 -8.98 5.67 -1.08
C GLU A 290 -8.42 4.71 -0.01
N ALA A 291 -8.96 3.49 0.08
CA ALA A 291 -8.50 2.46 1.00
C ALA A 291 -7.06 2.04 0.72
N ILE A 292 -6.69 1.77 -0.55
CA ILE A 292 -5.31 1.39 -0.87
C ILE A 292 -4.32 2.55 -0.65
N ALA A 293 -4.74 3.80 -0.89
CA ALA A 293 -3.92 4.96 -0.61
C ALA A 293 -3.72 5.16 0.90
N PHE A 294 -4.77 4.92 1.70
CA PHE A 294 -4.66 4.95 3.16
C PHE A 294 -3.74 3.83 3.66
N LEU A 295 -3.88 2.61 3.15
CA LEU A 295 -2.96 1.52 3.47
C LEU A 295 -1.51 1.90 3.15
N ARG A 296 -1.23 2.41 1.93
CA ARG A 296 0.11 2.87 1.55
C ARG A 296 0.66 3.93 2.51
N ASN A 297 -0.18 4.87 2.95
CA ASN A 297 0.20 5.92 3.88
C ASN A 297 0.59 5.36 5.26
N MET A 298 -0.03 4.28 5.69
CA MET A 298 0.15 3.71 7.03
C MET A 298 1.24 2.63 7.09
N ILE A 299 1.49 1.91 5.98
CA ILE A 299 2.37 0.75 5.98
C ILE A 299 3.51 0.87 4.96
N ASP A 300 4.70 0.58 5.44
CA ASP A 300 5.92 0.58 4.64
C ASP A 300 6.29 -0.81 4.14
N VAL A 301 7.34 -0.84 3.32
CA VAL A 301 8.02 -2.06 2.93
C VAL A 301 8.48 -2.83 4.18
N GLY A 302 8.27 -4.15 4.17
CA GLY A 302 8.46 -5.05 5.29
C GLY A 302 7.20 -5.28 6.14
N ALA A 303 6.12 -4.51 5.94
CA ALA A 303 4.88 -4.73 6.71
C ALA A 303 4.24 -6.10 6.37
N PRO A 304 3.75 -6.87 7.37
CA PRO A 304 3.05 -8.12 7.15
C PRO A 304 1.71 -7.91 6.48
N ILE A 305 1.42 -8.74 5.47
CA ILE A 305 0.09 -8.90 4.91
C ILE A 305 -0.26 -10.39 4.92
N ILE A 306 -1.25 -10.72 5.74
CA ILE A 306 -1.60 -12.10 6.08
C ILE A 306 -2.93 -12.43 5.45
N LYS A 307 -2.95 -13.44 4.57
CA LYS A 307 -4.17 -13.92 3.92
C LYS A 307 -4.68 -15.16 4.64
N ILE A 308 -5.85 -15.05 5.25
CA ILE A 308 -6.50 -16.14 5.98
C ILE A 308 -7.86 -16.49 5.36
N TYR A 309 -8.40 -17.62 5.79
CA TYR A 309 -9.75 -18.06 5.47
C TYR A 309 -10.37 -18.61 6.75
N ALA A 310 -11.04 -17.74 7.51
CA ALA A 310 -11.48 -18.04 8.87
C ALA A 310 -12.89 -17.50 9.15
N LYS A 311 -13.56 -18.11 10.13
CA LYS A 311 -14.80 -17.58 10.73
C LYS A 311 -14.45 -16.33 11.54
N GLU A 312 -15.35 -15.36 11.58
CA GLU A 312 -15.15 -14.11 12.31
C GLU A 312 -15.95 -14.08 13.62
N GLU A 313 -15.33 -13.56 14.68
CA GLU A 313 -15.96 -13.29 15.98
C GLU A 313 -15.37 -12.00 16.59
N ILE A 314 -15.94 -11.55 17.71
CA ILE A 314 -15.45 -10.44 18.53
C ILE A 314 -14.84 -10.98 19.82
N LEU A 315 -13.62 -10.55 20.17
CA LEU A 315 -12.93 -10.94 21.40
C LEU A 315 -13.45 -10.16 22.61
N ASP A 316 -13.62 -8.84 22.49
CA ASP A 316 -14.27 -7.98 23.50
C ASP A 316 -15.67 -7.57 23.04
N PRO A 317 -16.74 -8.26 23.48
CA PRO A 317 -18.11 -7.97 23.06
C PRO A 317 -18.59 -6.56 23.41
N THR A 318 -17.87 -5.86 24.30
CA THR A 318 -18.25 -4.50 24.70
C THR A 318 -17.79 -3.44 23.71
N LEU A 319 -16.82 -3.76 22.84
CA LEU A 319 -16.25 -2.87 21.83
C LEU A 319 -15.88 -1.48 22.38
N LYS A 320 -15.52 -1.39 23.66
CA LYS A 320 -15.23 -0.11 24.33
C LYS A 320 -14.10 0.67 23.69
N ASN A 321 -13.19 -0.03 23.00
CA ASN A 321 -12.06 0.57 22.28
C ASN A 321 -12.45 1.13 20.89
N TYR A 322 -13.70 0.91 20.46
CA TYR A 322 -14.27 1.30 19.17
C TYR A 322 -15.55 2.14 19.36
N PRO A 323 -15.47 3.31 20.02
CA PRO A 323 -16.65 4.15 20.27
C PRO A 323 -17.20 4.86 19.02
N ASN A 324 -16.46 4.81 17.91
CA ASN A 324 -16.82 5.49 16.66
C ASN A 324 -16.95 4.44 15.55
N GLU A 325 -17.96 4.61 14.70
CA GLU A 325 -18.13 3.82 13.48
C GLU A 325 -17.07 4.16 12.43
N THR A 326 -16.80 5.45 12.25
CA THR A 326 -15.95 5.94 11.16
C THR A 326 -14.99 7.03 11.60
N GLN A 327 -13.91 7.22 10.84
CA GLN A 327 -12.99 8.34 10.97
C GLN A 327 -12.66 8.93 9.61
N GLU A 328 -12.41 10.24 9.57
CA GLU A 328 -11.98 10.92 8.35
C GLU A 328 -10.46 10.95 8.21
N TRP A 329 -9.99 10.74 6.98
CA TRP A 329 -8.62 11.00 6.55
C TRP A 329 -8.62 11.82 5.27
N LYS A 330 -7.91 12.95 5.28
CA LYS A 330 -7.82 13.83 4.12
C LYS A 330 -6.57 13.50 3.32
N TYR A 331 -6.71 13.41 2.00
CA TYR A 331 -5.60 13.07 1.11
C TYR A 331 -5.49 14.04 -0.06
N ILE A 332 -4.31 14.05 -0.68
CA ILE A 332 -4.00 14.73 -1.93
C ILE A 332 -3.27 13.74 -2.85
N MET A 333 -3.88 13.43 -3.98
CA MET A 333 -3.26 12.66 -5.05
C MET A 333 -2.52 13.59 -6.00
N THR A 334 -1.22 13.36 -6.18
CA THR A 334 -0.38 14.16 -7.09
C THR A 334 0.09 13.39 -8.32
N LYS A 335 0.45 14.12 -9.38
CA LYS A 335 1.13 13.61 -10.60
C LYS A 335 2.51 13.06 -10.32
N SER A 336 3.14 13.55 -9.24
CA SER A 336 4.45 13.08 -8.83
C SER A 336 4.40 11.58 -8.56
N ARG A 337 5.51 10.90 -8.88
CA ARG A 337 5.69 9.49 -8.54
C ARG A 337 6.03 9.27 -7.05
N ASN A 338 6.01 10.31 -6.21
CA ASN A 338 6.11 10.18 -4.77
C ASN A 338 4.84 9.48 -4.24
N HIS A 339 5.01 8.65 -3.22
CA HIS A 339 3.93 7.93 -2.55
C HIS A 339 3.22 8.76 -1.47
N ALA A 340 3.77 9.91 -1.07
CA ALA A 340 3.11 10.84 -0.16
C ALA A 340 1.71 11.21 -0.67
N VAL A 341 0.71 10.98 0.18
CA VAL A 341 -0.71 11.25 -0.11
C VAL A 341 -1.45 11.85 1.07
N ASP A 342 -0.90 11.80 2.29
CA ASP A 342 -1.46 12.55 3.40
C ASP A 342 -1.51 14.05 3.08
N ARG A 343 -2.64 14.69 3.39
CA ARG A 343 -2.87 16.09 3.05
C ARG A 343 -1.81 17.01 3.62
N GLU A 344 -1.43 16.84 4.88
CA GLU A 344 -0.47 17.74 5.53
C GLU A 344 0.94 17.56 4.96
N GLU A 345 1.34 16.30 4.76
CA GLU A 345 2.64 15.96 4.16
C GLU A 345 2.76 16.52 2.74
N VAL A 346 1.73 16.33 1.91
CA VAL A 346 1.74 16.79 0.51
C VAL A 346 1.72 18.32 0.45
N LEU A 347 0.89 19.01 1.23
CA LEU A 347 0.87 20.48 1.29
C LEU A 347 2.24 21.05 1.66
N LYS A 348 2.89 20.46 2.68
CA LYS A 348 4.25 20.83 3.08
C LYS A 348 5.25 20.62 1.94
N SER A 349 5.17 19.49 1.23
CA SER A 349 6.07 19.19 0.12
C SER A 349 5.91 20.13 -1.07
N LEU A 350 4.68 20.61 -1.32
CA LEU A 350 4.35 21.52 -2.41
C LEU A 350 4.59 22.99 -2.04
N GLY A 351 4.75 23.31 -0.75
CA GLY A 351 4.81 24.69 -0.27
C GLY A 351 3.50 25.46 -0.48
N VAL A 352 2.36 24.77 -0.42
CA VAL A 352 1.02 25.31 -0.69
C VAL A 352 0.20 25.33 0.61
N SER A 353 -0.60 26.38 0.82
CA SER A 353 -1.50 26.44 1.98
C SER A 353 -2.75 25.59 1.77
N SER A 354 -3.38 25.14 2.86
CA SER A 354 -4.66 24.42 2.76
C SER A 354 -5.73 25.26 2.07
N GLN A 355 -5.75 26.57 2.30
CA GLN A 355 -6.75 27.49 1.72
C GLN A 355 -6.61 27.60 0.20
N ASP A 356 -5.37 27.74 -0.29
CA ASP A 356 -5.10 27.81 -1.73
C ASP A 356 -5.50 26.51 -2.43
N LEU A 357 -5.20 25.36 -1.80
CA LEU A 357 -5.62 24.06 -2.31
C LEU A 357 -7.15 23.92 -2.35
N ASP A 358 -7.84 24.32 -1.27
CA ASP A 358 -9.30 24.19 -1.19
C ASP A 358 -9.99 25.06 -2.24
N ALA A 359 -9.55 26.31 -2.41
CA ALA A 359 -10.06 27.19 -3.45
C ALA A 359 -9.80 26.64 -4.86
N PHE A 360 -8.58 26.13 -5.12
CA PHE A 360 -8.24 25.48 -6.38
C PHE A 360 -9.12 24.27 -6.66
N TRP A 361 -9.28 23.39 -5.67
CA TRP A 361 -10.00 22.14 -5.84
C TRP A 361 -11.52 22.35 -5.95
N GLU A 362 -12.06 23.34 -5.25
CA GLU A 362 -13.45 23.78 -5.41
C GLU A 362 -13.71 24.30 -6.83
N ALA A 363 -12.86 25.21 -7.34
CA ALA A 363 -12.97 25.72 -8.70
C ALA A 363 -12.85 24.61 -9.77
N LYS A 364 -11.93 23.66 -9.57
CA LYS A 364 -11.74 22.52 -10.48
C LYS A 364 -12.96 21.60 -10.52
N ARG A 365 -13.58 21.33 -9.37
CA ARG A 365 -14.84 20.56 -9.29
C ARG A 365 -16.03 21.31 -9.85
N GLY A 366 -16.03 22.64 -9.76
CA GLY A 366 -17.04 23.50 -10.39
C GLY A 366 -16.99 23.56 -11.91
N GLY A 367 -16.01 22.90 -12.55
CA GLY A 367 -15.83 22.90 -14.01
C GLY A 367 -15.29 24.23 -14.56
N GLY A 368 -14.73 25.09 -13.71
CA GLY A 368 -14.10 26.33 -14.14
C GLY A 368 -12.79 26.07 -14.88
N GLU A 369 -12.55 26.78 -15.99
CA GLU A 369 -11.22 26.86 -16.59
C GLU A 369 -10.27 27.57 -15.62
N LEU A 370 -9.44 26.79 -14.94
CA LEU A 370 -8.40 27.32 -14.06
C LEU A 370 -7.18 27.70 -14.90
N ILE A 371 -7.01 28.99 -15.15
CA ILE A 371 -5.75 29.53 -15.67
C ILE A 371 -4.77 29.61 -14.50
N LEU A 372 -3.97 28.55 -14.34
CA LEU A 372 -2.84 28.55 -13.41
C LEU A 372 -1.57 29.02 -14.12
N ASP A 373 -0.68 29.68 -13.38
CA ASP A 373 0.72 29.78 -13.78
C ASP A 373 1.23 28.36 -14.10
N PRO A 374 1.83 28.09 -15.28
CA PRO A 374 2.40 26.79 -15.61
C PRO A 374 3.38 26.24 -14.56
N LYS A 375 4.04 27.13 -13.79
CA LYS A 375 4.95 26.79 -12.70
C LYS A 375 4.27 26.61 -11.34
N SER A 376 2.96 26.82 -11.25
CA SER A 376 2.21 26.64 -10.01
C SER A 376 2.35 25.21 -9.47
N PRO A 377 2.71 25.02 -8.17
CA PRO A 377 2.75 23.70 -7.56
C PRO A 377 1.40 22.98 -7.59
N LEU A 378 0.28 23.72 -7.67
CA LEU A 378 -1.08 23.16 -7.79
C LEU A 378 -1.28 22.37 -9.08
N ASN A 379 -0.47 22.60 -10.12
CA ASN A 379 -0.50 21.79 -11.34
C ASN A 379 -0.12 20.33 -11.09
N GLN A 380 0.51 20.03 -9.96
CA GLN A 380 0.82 18.66 -9.52
C GLN A 380 -0.40 17.93 -8.93
N VAL A 381 -1.46 18.63 -8.53
CA VAL A 381 -2.62 18.03 -7.87
C VAL A 381 -3.57 17.41 -8.90
N ILE A 382 -3.75 16.10 -8.81
CA ILE A 382 -4.73 15.35 -9.61
C ILE A 382 -6.07 15.33 -8.89
N GLU A 383 -6.08 14.98 -7.60
CA GLU A 383 -7.26 14.85 -6.75
C GLU A 383 -6.99 15.28 -5.31
N ALA A 384 -8.00 15.84 -4.63
CA ALA A 384 -8.01 16.01 -3.19
C ALA A 384 -9.37 15.56 -2.63
N GLY A 385 -9.36 14.90 -1.49
CA GLY A 385 -10.59 14.30 -0.95
C GLY A 385 -10.49 13.91 0.52
N THR A 386 -11.60 13.34 1.00
CA THR A 386 -11.73 12.78 2.34
C THR A 386 -12.17 11.33 2.22
N TYR A 387 -11.34 10.43 2.74
CA TYR A 387 -11.69 9.04 2.96
C TYR A 387 -12.36 8.91 4.32
N VAL A 388 -13.62 8.46 4.34
CA VAL A 388 -14.32 8.09 5.56
C VAL A 388 -14.04 6.61 5.79
N ARG A 389 -13.00 6.31 6.57
CA ARG A 389 -12.62 4.94 6.89
C ARG A 389 -13.54 4.37 7.95
N ASP A 390 -13.97 3.14 7.74
CA ASP A 390 -14.63 2.32 8.75
C ASP A 390 -13.60 1.89 9.78
N VAL A 391 -13.85 2.19 11.06
CA VAL A 391 -12.97 1.84 12.17
C VAL A 391 -13.66 0.93 13.18
N HIS A 392 -14.89 0.49 12.90
CA HIS A 392 -15.66 -0.38 13.76
C HIS A 392 -15.55 -1.84 13.29
N PRO A 393 -15.19 -2.79 14.18
CA PRO A 393 -14.95 -4.16 13.77
C PRO A 393 -16.28 -4.88 13.52
N ASP A 394 -16.57 -5.16 12.24
CA ASP A 394 -17.81 -5.81 11.85
C ASP A 394 -17.61 -7.29 11.52
N VAL A 395 -18.34 -8.15 12.23
CA VAL A 395 -18.32 -9.60 11.98
C VAL A 395 -19.20 -9.94 10.78
N ILE A 396 -18.61 -10.64 9.81
CA ILE A 396 -19.39 -11.22 8.72
C ILE A 396 -19.76 -12.65 9.06
N ALA A 397 -21.05 -12.83 9.30
CA ALA A 397 -21.61 -14.11 9.67
C ALA A 397 -21.33 -15.18 8.60
N TYR A 398 -20.82 -16.30 9.08
CA TYR A 398 -20.75 -17.57 8.37
C TYR A 398 -21.91 -18.46 8.81
N THR A 399 -22.63 -19.05 7.85
CA THR A 399 -23.74 -19.98 8.16
C THR A 399 -23.31 -21.42 7.88
N PRO A 400 -23.09 -22.25 8.92
CA PRO A 400 -22.69 -23.65 8.72
C PRO A 400 -23.71 -24.43 7.90
N GLY A 401 -23.24 -25.16 6.87
CA GLY A 401 -24.08 -26.02 6.04
C GLY A 401 -24.97 -25.30 5.03
N GLU A 402 -24.85 -23.97 4.89
CA GLU A 402 -25.59 -23.21 3.88
C GLU A 402 -25.19 -23.65 2.46
N LYS A 403 -26.16 -24.18 1.70
CA LYS A 403 -25.94 -24.60 0.31
C LYS A 403 -26.09 -23.41 -0.64
N LEU A 404 -25.05 -22.60 -0.72
CA LEU A 404 -24.98 -21.52 -1.70
C LEU A 404 -24.39 -22.03 -3.02
N GLY A 405 -25.13 -21.83 -4.12
CA GLY A 405 -24.61 -22.04 -5.46
C GLY A 405 -23.44 -21.10 -5.76
N LYS A 406 -22.56 -21.50 -6.71
CA LYS A 406 -21.35 -20.75 -7.07
C LYS A 406 -21.59 -19.27 -7.37
N PHE A 407 -22.72 -18.93 -8.00
CA PHE A 407 -23.10 -17.54 -8.26
C PHE A 407 -23.52 -16.79 -6.98
N SER A 408 -24.32 -17.42 -6.12
CA SER A 408 -24.79 -16.81 -4.87
C SER A 408 -23.65 -16.51 -3.89
N ARG A 409 -22.60 -17.36 -3.86
CA ARG A 409 -21.39 -17.12 -3.05
C ARG A 409 -20.60 -15.89 -3.47
N LYS A 410 -20.69 -15.52 -4.75
CA LYS A 410 -19.99 -14.37 -5.34
C LYS A 410 -20.75 -13.03 -5.15
N VAL A 411 -22.00 -13.07 -4.65
CA VAL A 411 -22.86 -11.88 -4.46
C VAL A 411 -22.88 -11.48 -2.99
N GLY A 412 -22.48 -10.24 -2.70
CA GLY A 412 -22.36 -9.73 -1.32
C GLY A 412 -21.26 -10.46 -0.53
N ARG A 413 -21.33 -10.40 0.80
CA ARG A 413 -20.39 -11.04 1.73
C ARG A 413 -21.13 -12.04 2.62
N LYS A 414 -20.70 -13.30 2.63
CA LYS A 414 -21.38 -14.44 3.30
C LYS A 414 -20.45 -15.30 4.17
N GLY A 415 -19.25 -14.81 4.44
CA GLY A 415 -18.25 -15.53 5.24
C GLY A 415 -17.73 -16.83 4.63
N ASN A 416 -18.01 -17.11 3.35
CA ASN A 416 -17.53 -18.29 2.65
C ASN A 416 -17.52 -18.12 1.12
N VAL A 417 -16.71 -17.17 0.62
CA VAL A 417 -16.68 -16.81 -0.82
C VAL A 417 -16.40 -18.01 -1.77
N TYR A 418 -15.63 -19.00 -1.32
CA TYR A 418 -15.31 -20.20 -2.11
C TYR A 418 -16.18 -21.41 -1.76
N GLY A 419 -17.03 -21.30 -0.74
CA GLY A 419 -17.91 -22.39 -0.30
C GLY A 419 -17.15 -23.62 0.20
N ILE A 420 -16.09 -23.38 0.96
CA ILE A 420 -15.34 -24.39 1.69
C ILE A 420 -16.27 -25.05 2.72
N LEU A 421 -16.12 -26.36 2.91
CA LEU A 421 -16.95 -27.11 3.86
C LEU A 421 -16.60 -26.71 5.29
N ASP A 422 -17.60 -26.76 6.18
CA ASP A 422 -17.42 -26.36 7.59
C ASP A 422 -16.26 -27.09 8.28
N LYS A 423 -16.14 -28.40 8.03
CA LYS A 423 -15.08 -29.25 8.57
C LYS A 423 -13.66 -28.85 8.13
N ASP A 424 -13.55 -28.14 7.00
CA ASP A 424 -12.28 -27.71 6.42
C ASP A 424 -11.97 -26.25 6.82
N MET A 425 -12.94 -25.51 7.39
CA MET A 425 -12.72 -24.18 7.97
C MET A 425 -12.23 -24.29 9.41
N HIS A 426 -10.95 -23.98 9.64
CA HIS A 426 -10.31 -24.15 10.94
C HIS A 426 -10.07 -22.83 11.66
N GLY A 427 -10.49 -22.77 12.93
CA GLY A 427 -10.24 -21.66 13.84
C GLY A 427 -11.12 -20.42 13.63
N THR A 428 -10.90 -19.45 14.51
CA THR A 428 -11.67 -18.22 14.62
C THR A 428 -10.72 -17.02 14.50
N PHE A 429 -11.15 -16.01 13.75
CA PHE A 429 -10.51 -14.71 13.64
C PHE A 429 -11.29 -13.67 14.42
N TYR A 430 -10.66 -13.12 15.46
CA TYR A 430 -11.18 -12.04 16.28
C TYR A 430 -10.95 -10.69 15.60
N VAL A 431 -11.97 -10.17 14.93
CA VAL A 431 -11.83 -9.01 14.02
C VAL A 431 -11.53 -7.72 14.75
N ASP A 432 -11.93 -7.58 16.01
CA ASP A 432 -11.62 -6.44 16.88
C ASP A 432 -10.17 -6.48 17.40
N ALA A 433 -9.56 -7.65 17.49
CA ALA A 433 -8.23 -7.85 18.08
C ALA A 433 -7.13 -8.19 17.08
N GLY A 434 -7.50 -8.50 15.82
CA GLY A 434 -6.55 -8.98 14.81
C GLY A 434 -5.87 -10.29 15.23
N MET A 435 -6.59 -11.14 15.96
CA MET A 435 -6.07 -12.36 16.58
C MET A 435 -6.79 -13.61 16.08
N LEU A 436 -6.13 -14.75 16.18
CA LEU A 436 -6.56 -16.06 15.72
C LEU A 436 -6.53 -17.05 16.87
N GLU A 437 -7.54 -17.92 16.92
CA GLU A 437 -7.60 -19.05 17.85
C GLU A 437 -7.85 -20.34 17.08
N GLY A 438 -6.99 -21.34 17.29
CA GLY A 438 -7.09 -22.65 16.64
C GLY A 438 -7.02 -22.61 15.11
N TYR A 439 -6.45 -21.54 14.53
CA TYR A 439 -6.41 -21.35 13.08
C TYR A 439 -5.45 -22.31 12.39
N ALA A 440 -5.91 -22.88 11.29
CA ALA A 440 -5.08 -23.56 10.32
C ALA A 440 -5.55 -23.18 8.91
N HIS A 441 -4.62 -23.06 7.96
CA HIS A 441 -5.03 -22.92 6.56
C HIS A 441 -5.82 -24.17 6.11
N PRO A 442 -6.93 -24.02 5.37
CA PRO A 442 -7.62 -25.12 4.70
C PRO A 442 -6.79 -25.67 3.51
N GLY A 443 -5.53 -26.03 3.74
CA GLY A 443 -4.53 -26.34 2.71
C GLY A 443 -4.83 -27.59 1.88
N ALA A 444 -5.77 -28.43 2.33
CA ALA A 444 -6.26 -29.56 1.55
C ALA A 444 -7.15 -29.14 0.35
N VAL A 445 -7.73 -27.93 0.40
CA VAL A 445 -8.71 -27.44 -0.57
C VAL A 445 -8.37 -26.07 -1.15
N LEU A 446 -7.55 -25.27 -0.46
CA LEU A 446 -7.03 -23.99 -0.94
C LEU A 446 -5.51 -24.00 -1.01
N GLU A 447 -4.98 -23.28 -2.00
CA GLU A 447 -3.54 -23.10 -2.13
C GLU A 447 -2.99 -22.24 -0.99
N VAL A 448 -1.79 -22.58 -0.53
CA VAL A 448 -1.02 -21.85 0.48
C VAL A 448 0.36 -21.52 -0.10
N SER A 449 0.85 -20.33 0.21
CA SER A 449 2.18 -19.83 -0.13
C SER A 449 2.66 -18.87 0.97
N GLY A 450 3.64 -18.01 0.68
CA GLY A 450 4.28 -17.14 1.64
C GLY A 450 5.37 -17.88 2.39
N PHE A 451 5.71 -17.39 3.59
CA PHE A 451 6.72 -18.03 4.43
C PHE A 451 6.27 -19.45 4.82
N SER A 452 6.98 -20.47 4.33
CA SER A 452 6.62 -21.88 4.55
C SER A 452 6.65 -22.30 6.02
N ASP A 453 7.42 -21.59 6.84
CA ASP A 453 7.60 -21.82 8.27
C ASP A 453 6.85 -20.81 9.15
N GLU A 454 5.98 -19.99 8.55
CA GLU A 454 5.14 -19.01 9.25
C GLU A 454 3.74 -19.00 8.63
N MET A 455 2.83 -19.79 9.21
CA MET A 455 1.41 -19.74 8.84
C MET A 455 0.81 -18.35 9.13
N THR A 456 1.04 -17.87 10.35
CA THR A 456 0.80 -16.48 10.74
C THR A 456 1.84 -16.04 11.77
N PRO A 457 2.11 -14.73 11.91
CA PRO A 457 2.98 -14.24 12.95
C PRO A 457 2.54 -14.64 14.36
N PRO A 458 3.47 -14.89 15.31
CA PRO A 458 3.14 -15.33 16.67
C PRO A 458 2.24 -14.36 17.45
N TRP A 459 2.34 -13.06 17.21
CA TRP A 459 1.52 -12.02 17.87
C TRP A 459 0.07 -11.97 17.38
N MET A 460 -0.28 -12.74 16.34
CA MET A 460 -1.67 -12.96 15.96
C MET A 460 -2.30 -14.13 16.70
N GLN A 461 -1.55 -14.96 17.42
CA GLN A 461 -2.11 -16.12 18.10
C GLN A 461 -2.68 -15.71 19.46
N ARG A 462 -3.98 -15.95 19.68
CA ARG A 462 -4.67 -15.62 20.94
C ARG A 462 -3.99 -16.29 22.15
N SER A 463 -3.48 -17.50 21.99
CA SER A 463 -2.75 -18.23 23.04
C SER A 463 -1.46 -17.54 23.50
N ASN A 464 -0.96 -16.59 22.73
CA ASN A 464 0.25 -15.82 23.05
C ASN A 464 -0.06 -14.46 23.70
N LEU A 465 -1.33 -14.12 23.89
CA LEU A 465 -1.76 -12.96 24.67
C LEU A 465 -1.50 -13.26 26.16
N LYS A 466 -0.71 -12.42 26.83
CA LYS A 466 -0.29 -12.61 28.22
C LYS A 466 -1.38 -12.33 29.25
#